data_AF-A0A3M7L0Q8-F1
#
_entry.id   AF-A0A3M7L0Q8-F1
#
_cell.length_a   1.000
_cell.length_b   1.000
_cell.length_c   1.000
_cell.angle_alpha   90.00
_cell.angle_beta   90.00
_cell.angle_gamma   90.00
#
_symmetry.space_group_name_H-M   'P 1'
#
loop_
_entity.id
_entity.type
_entity.pdbx_description
1 polymer ?
#
loop_
_entity_poly.entity_id
_entity_poly.type
_entity_poly.pdbx_seq_one_letter_code
_entity_poly.pdbx_strand_id
1 'polypeptide(L)'
;KVMSHLDHQGLATVSRVCKSWHEAATADALLCSACAGAYADPNPSQRLVTKTHAQYLYRMRPADLAALPHAVASNPINPAFLPMHLFRKADVEEAAWEKKRTSTKSVR
;
A
#
# COMPACT_ATOMS: atom_id res chain seq x y z
N LYS A 1 14.93 -4.87 12.19
CA LYS A 1 15.36 -3.49 11.84
C LYS A 1 15.43 -3.40 10.31
N VAL A 2 14.30 -3.14 9.62
CA VAL A 2 14.18 -3.23 8.13
C VAL A 2 13.62 -1.92 7.56
N MET A 3 14.19 -0.78 7.95
CA MET A 3 13.71 0.57 7.53
C MET A 3 14.85 1.52 7.16
N SER A 4 16.02 1.03 6.77
CA SER A 4 17.19 1.91 6.57
C SER A 4 17.51 2.30 5.13
N HIS A 5 16.88 1.75 4.09
CA HIS A 5 17.26 2.07 2.69
C HIS A 5 16.05 2.30 1.77
N LEU A 6 15.18 3.25 2.12
CA LEU A 6 14.49 3.98 1.07
C LEU A 6 15.33 5.23 0.79
N ASP A 7 16.09 5.20 -0.30
CA ASP A 7 16.82 6.38 -0.78
C ASP A 7 15.85 7.57 -0.94
N HIS A 8 16.37 8.80 -0.95
CA HIS A 8 15.56 10.03 -1.06
C HIS A 8 14.54 9.99 -2.21
N GLN A 9 14.85 9.28 -3.31
CA GLN A 9 13.93 9.06 -4.44
C GLN A 9 12.75 8.13 -4.09
N GLY A 10 13.00 7.08 -3.31
CA GLY A 10 11.97 6.18 -2.78
C GLY A 10 11.01 6.91 -1.83
N LEU A 11 11.54 7.77 -0.96
CA LEU A 11 10.74 8.61 -0.06
C LEU A 11 9.88 9.63 -0.82
N ALA A 12 10.43 10.29 -1.85
CA ALA A 12 9.68 11.24 -2.68
C ALA A 12 8.53 10.57 -3.45
N THR A 13 8.77 9.36 -3.96
CA THR A 13 7.76 8.56 -4.66
C THR A 13 6.64 8.13 -3.71
N VAL A 14 7.01 7.63 -2.53
CA VAL A 14 6.07 7.25 -1.48
C VAL A 14 5.24 8.45 -1.03
N SER A 15 5.86 9.64 -0.87
CA SER A 15 5.15 10.88 -0.57
C SER A 15 4.15 11.26 -1.67
N ARG A 16 4.53 11.14 -2.95
CA ARG A 16 3.64 11.43 -4.09
C ARG A 16 2.43 10.50 -4.13
N VAL A 17 2.63 9.20 -3.90
CA VAL A 17 1.52 8.23 -3.85
C VAL A 17 0.61 8.49 -2.65
N CYS A 18 1.18 8.80 -1.48
CA CYS A 18 0.36 9.17 -0.33
C CYS A 18 -0.45 10.44 -0.57
N LYS A 19 0.11 11.45 -1.26
CA LYS A 19 -0.60 12.67 -1.65
C LYS A 19 -1.74 12.39 -2.62
N SER A 20 -1.50 11.61 -3.68
CA SER A 20 -2.57 11.31 -4.64
C SER A 20 -3.71 10.49 -4.03
N TRP A 21 -3.41 9.63 -3.06
CA TRP A 21 -4.44 8.87 -2.33
C TRP A 21 -5.13 9.71 -1.26
N HIS A 22 -4.44 10.67 -0.65
CA HIS A 22 -5.06 11.69 0.19
C HIS A 22 -6.06 12.51 -0.62
N GLU A 23 -5.64 13.04 -1.77
CA GLU A 23 -6.49 13.83 -2.66
C GLU A 23 -7.71 13.03 -3.14
N ALA A 24 -7.52 11.78 -3.56
CA ALA A 24 -8.62 10.88 -3.91
C ALA A 24 -9.56 10.61 -2.74
N ALA A 25 -9.02 10.30 -1.55
CA ALA A 25 -9.85 10.05 -0.36
C ALA A 25 -10.61 11.28 0.13
N THR A 26 -10.06 12.49 -0.06
CA THR A 26 -10.75 13.75 0.23
C THR A 26 -11.81 14.10 -0.82
N ALA A 27 -11.54 13.82 -2.10
CA ALA A 27 -12.48 14.08 -3.19
C ALA A 27 -13.70 13.16 -3.14
N ASP A 28 -13.51 11.90 -2.74
CA ASP A 28 -14.60 10.92 -2.56
C ASP A 28 -15.35 11.05 -1.21
N ALA A 29 -15.10 12.10 -0.42
CA ALA A 29 -15.76 12.39 0.86
C ALA A 29 -15.72 11.27 1.92
N LEU A 30 -14.81 10.30 1.79
CA LEU A 30 -14.70 9.15 2.72
C LEU A 30 -13.92 9.47 4.00
N LEU A 31 -13.22 10.62 4.07
CA LEU A 31 -12.47 11.05 5.25
C LEU A 31 -12.73 12.54 5.53
N CYS A 32 -12.97 12.89 6.79
CA CYS A 32 -13.01 14.29 7.20
C CYS A 32 -11.61 14.93 7.07
N SER A 33 -11.54 16.26 7.01
CA SER A 33 -10.29 17.03 6.84
C SER A 33 -9.21 16.68 7.86
N ALA A 34 -9.59 16.38 9.10
CA ALA A 34 -8.67 15.92 10.15
C ALA A 34 -8.10 14.51 9.86
N CYS A 35 -8.94 13.56 9.46
CA CYS A 35 -8.52 12.21 9.07
C CYS A 35 -7.65 12.23 7.80
N ALA A 36 -7.98 13.11 6.86
CA ALA A 36 -7.18 13.34 5.67
C ALA A 36 -5.81 13.95 6.02
N GLY A 37 -5.76 14.97 6.89
CA GLY A 37 -4.50 15.56 7.38
C GLY A 37 -3.65 14.55 8.15
N ALA A 38 -4.25 13.75 9.03
CA ALA A 38 -3.59 12.63 9.70
C ALA A 38 -3.18 11.51 8.73
N TYR A 39 -3.79 11.41 7.55
CA TYR A 39 -3.37 10.54 6.46
C TYR A 39 -2.21 11.13 5.63
N ALA A 40 -1.90 12.41 5.79
CA ALA A 40 -0.75 13.08 5.17
C ALA A 40 0.48 13.19 6.11
N ASP A 41 0.36 12.81 7.40
CA ASP A 41 1.45 12.75 8.40
C ASP A 41 2.69 11.99 7.84
N PRO A 42 3.94 12.36 8.16
CA PRO A 42 5.12 12.05 7.35
C PRO A 42 5.69 10.64 7.57
N ASN A 43 4.89 9.67 8.02
CA ASN A 43 5.32 8.27 8.14
C ASN A 43 4.65 7.35 7.09
N PRO A 44 4.81 7.62 5.79
CA PRO A 44 4.10 6.92 4.72
C PRO A 44 4.54 5.47 4.54
N SER A 45 5.73 5.09 5.03
CA SER A 45 6.16 3.70 5.18
C SER A 45 5.28 2.87 6.12
N GLN A 46 4.47 3.52 6.96
CA GLN A 46 3.46 2.84 7.78
C GLN A 46 2.11 2.67 7.06
N ARG A 47 1.89 3.33 5.90
CA ARG A 47 0.60 3.35 5.18
C ARG A 47 0.63 2.62 3.85
N LEU A 48 1.78 2.53 3.20
CA LEU A 48 1.94 1.83 1.92
C LEU A 48 2.79 0.58 2.08
N VAL A 49 2.48 -0.44 1.30
CA VAL A 49 3.27 -1.67 1.22
C VAL A 49 3.55 -2.00 -0.25
N THR A 50 4.76 -2.48 -0.54
CA THR A 50 5.11 -2.95 -1.88
C THR A 50 4.43 -4.29 -2.16
N LYS A 51 4.27 -4.62 -3.44
CA LYS A 51 3.80 -5.96 -3.86
C LYS A 51 4.57 -7.09 -3.17
N THR A 52 5.89 -6.97 -3.07
CA THR A 52 6.75 -7.98 -2.44
C THR A 52 6.52 -8.08 -0.94
N HIS A 53 6.41 -6.94 -0.24
CA HIS A 53 6.07 -6.94 1.20
C HIS A 53 4.67 -7.49 1.46
N ALA A 54 3.69 -7.17 0.61
CA ALA A 54 2.34 -7.68 0.73
C ALA A 54 2.30 -9.22 0.63
N GLN A 55 3.05 -9.79 -0.33
CA GLN A 55 3.20 -11.24 -0.45
C GLN A 55 3.91 -11.87 0.76
N TYR A 56 4.99 -11.26 1.23
CA TYR A 56 5.80 -11.82 2.30
C TYR A 56 5.13 -11.72 3.68
N LEU A 57 4.69 -10.53 4.09
CA LEU A 57 4.17 -10.26 5.43
C LEU A 57 2.71 -10.68 5.59
N TYR A 58 1.89 -10.48 4.56
CA TYR A 58 0.44 -10.71 4.61
C TYR A 58 0.02 -12.01 3.92
N ARG A 59 0.98 -12.76 3.34
CA ARG A 59 0.74 -14.03 2.63
C ARG A 59 -0.27 -13.90 1.49
N MET A 60 -0.30 -12.73 0.87
CA MET A 60 -1.15 -12.45 -0.28
C MET A 60 -0.55 -13.08 -1.53
N ARG A 61 -1.39 -13.65 -2.41
CA ARG A 61 -0.94 -14.14 -3.72
C ARG A 61 -0.93 -12.98 -4.72
N PRO A 62 -0.15 -13.06 -5.81
CA PRO A 62 -0.19 -12.06 -6.87
C PRO A 62 -1.60 -11.79 -7.41
N ALA A 63 -2.43 -12.83 -7.54
CA ALA A 63 -3.83 -12.69 -7.98
C ALA A 63 -4.70 -11.93 -6.98
N ASP A 64 -4.51 -12.16 -5.68
CA ASP A 64 -5.26 -11.46 -4.63
C ASP A 64 -4.92 -9.95 -4.62
N LEU A 65 -3.65 -9.61 -4.89
CA LEU A 65 -3.19 -8.22 -4.99
C LEU A 65 -3.62 -7.55 -6.28
N ALA A 66 -3.76 -8.27 -7.39
CA ALA A 66 -4.14 -7.68 -8.67
C ALA A 66 -5.54 -7.06 -8.65
N ALA A 67 -6.42 -7.54 -7.77
CA ALA A 67 -7.76 -7.01 -7.57
C ALA A 67 -7.80 -5.76 -6.67
N LEU A 68 -6.71 -5.44 -5.96
CA LEU A 68 -6.68 -4.29 -5.06
C LEU A 68 -6.27 -3.01 -5.78
N PRO A 69 -6.86 -1.85 -5.40
CA PRO A 69 -6.36 -0.55 -5.82
C PRO A 69 -4.89 -0.41 -5.48
N HIS A 70 -4.09 0.08 -6.44
CA HIS A 70 -2.66 0.27 -6.24
C HIS A 70 -2.11 1.36 -7.16
N ALA A 71 -1.02 1.97 -6.73
CA ALA A 71 -0.26 2.90 -7.56
C ALA A 71 0.93 2.17 -8.20
N VAL A 72 1.27 2.58 -9.42
CA VAL A 72 2.48 2.14 -10.11
C VAL A 72 3.50 3.27 -10.03
N ALA A 73 4.71 2.92 -9.62
CA ALA A 73 5.83 3.83 -9.47
C ALA A 73 7.08 3.28 -10.18
N SER A 74 7.98 4.17 -10.56
CA SER A 74 9.31 3.76 -11.04
C SER A 74 10.02 2.93 -9.99
N ASN A 75 10.79 1.94 -10.45
CA ASN A 75 11.58 1.13 -9.53
C ASN A 75 12.69 1.99 -8.90
N PRO A 76 12.81 2.00 -7.56
CA PRO A 76 13.75 2.89 -6.87
C PRO A 76 15.22 2.50 -7.05
N ILE A 77 15.51 1.26 -7.49
CA ILE A 77 16.88 0.78 -7.71
C ILE A 77 17.37 1.18 -9.10
N ASN A 78 16.53 1.00 -10.12
CA ASN A 78 16.83 1.39 -11.49
C ASN A 78 15.51 1.59 -12.26
N PRO A 79 15.24 2.78 -12.84
CA PRO A 79 14.02 3.04 -13.61
C PRO A 79 13.77 2.10 -14.79
N ALA A 80 14.81 1.44 -15.33
CA ALA A 80 14.71 0.46 -16.40
C ALA A 80 14.18 -0.91 -15.94
N PHE A 81 14.15 -1.17 -14.62
CA PHE A 81 13.57 -2.38 -14.07
C PHE A 81 12.05 -2.31 -14.03
N LEU A 82 11.42 -3.47 -13.84
CA LEU A 82 9.97 -3.56 -13.67
C LEU A 82 9.50 -2.60 -12.56
N PRO A 83 8.40 -1.87 -12.81
CA PRO A 83 7.94 -0.84 -11.89
C PRO A 83 7.51 -1.41 -10.55
N MET A 84 7.58 -0.57 -9.52
CA MET A 84 7.13 -0.90 -8.18
C MET A 84 5.63 -0.66 -8.07
N HIS A 85 4.90 -1.65 -7.54
CA HIS A 85 3.49 -1.50 -7.21
C HIS A 85 3.34 -1.24 -5.71
N LEU A 86 2.64 -0.15 -5.36
CA LEU A 86 2.39 0.32 -4.01
C LEU A 86 0.91 0.20 -3.68
N PHE A 87 0.60 -0.56 -2.64
CA PHE A 87 -0.74 -0.79 -2.14
C PHE A 87 -0.94 -0.04 -0.83
N ARG A 88 -2.18 0.32 -0.54
CA ARG A 88 -2.57 0.68 0.82
C ARG A 88 -2.39 -0.51 1.75
N LYS A 89 -1.76 -0.26 2.89
CA LYS A 89 -1.59 -1.26 3.94
C LYS A 89 -2.94 -1.71 4.50
N ALA A 90 -3.88 -0.79 4.71
CA ALA A 90 -5.22 -1.10 5.22
C ALA A 90 -5.99 -2.05 4.29
N ASP A 91 -6.04 -1.75 3.00
CA ASP A 91 -6.73 -2.59 2.01
C ASP A 91 -6.10 -3.99 1.90
N VAL A 92 -4.76 -4.07 1.98
CA VAL A 92 -4.03 -5.35 2.04
C VAL A 92 -4.34 -6.13 3.32
N GLU A 93 -4.43 -5.46 4.46
CA GLU A 93 -4.77 -6.05 5.75
C GLU A 93 -6.20 -6.61 5.78
N GLU A 94 -7.16 -5.81 5.32
CA GLU A 94 -8.56 -6.22 5.20
C GLU A 94 -8.72 -7.42 4.27
N ALA A 95 -8.13 -7.38 3.08
CA ALA A 95 -8.17 -8.48 2.13
C ALA A 95 -7.51 -9.76 2.69
N ALA A 96 -6.40 -9.61 3.42
CA ALA A 96 -5.74 -10.74 4.08
C ALA A 96 -6.61 -11.35 5.18
N TRP A 97 -7.34 -10.53 5.94
CA TRP A 97 -8.27 -10.99 6.97
C TRP A 97 -9.49 -11.68 6.38
N GLU A 98 -10.08 -11.13 5.31
CA GLU A 98 -11.22 -11.74 4.63
C GLU A 98 -10.86 -13.11 4.04
N LYS A 99 -9.67 -13.21 3.44
CA LYS A 99 -9.13 -14.49 2.96
C LYS A 99 -8.99 -15.52 4.08
N LYS A 100 -8.51 -15.11 5.27
CA LYS A 100 -8.44 -16.01 6.42
C LYS A 100 -9.83 -16.43 6.91
N ARG A 101 -10.78 -15.50 6.96
CA ARG A 101 -12.17 -15.72 7.41
C ARG A 101 -12.93 -16.68 6.48
N THR A 102 -12.77 -16.53 5.18
CA THR A 102 -13.38 -17.42 4.18
C THR A 102 -12.72 -18.79 4.17
N SER A 103 -11.39 -18.86 4.32
CA SER A 103 -10.67 -20.12 4.44
C SER A 103 -11.07 -20.93 5.66
N THR A 104 -11.41 -20.31 6.79
CA THR A 104 -11.86 -21.03 7.99
C THR A 104 -13.33 -21.48 7.92
N LYS A 105 -14.19 -20.74 7.20
CA LYS A 105 -15.58 -21.15 6.96
C LYS A 105 -15.71 -22.35 6.02
N SER A 106 -14.77 -22.54 5.09
CA SER A 106 -14.77 -23.65 4.13
C SER A 106 -14.40 -25.01 4.73
N VAL A 107 -14.03 -25.09 6.00
CA VAL A 107 -13.61 -26.32 6.70
C VAL A 107 -14.72 -26.85 7.63
N ARG A 108 -15.98 -26.55 7.33
CA ARG A 108 -17.14 -27.13 8.03
C ARG A 108 -18.02 -27.92 7.09
#